data_AF-A0A9J6AZE0-F1
#
_entry.id   AF-A0A9J6AZE0-F1
#
_cell.length_a   1.000
_cell.length_b   1.000
_cell.length_c   1.000
_cell.angle_alpha   90.00
_cell.angle_beta   90.00
_cell.angle_gamma   90.00
#
_symmetry.space_group_name_H-M   'P 1'
#
loop_
_entity.id
_entity.type
_entity.pdbx_description
1 polymer ?
#
loop_
_entity_poly.entity_id
_entity_poly.type
_entity_poly.pdbx_seq_one_letter_code
_entity_poly.pdbx_strand_id
1 'polypeptide(L)'
;MGETGTGKCRLSVDLETHFQGEIINSFRLHGRRFLSEDHILHRNFLKTQCVPIIVGGSNSYIEKVVEDPVFMFKYKYDNCFILTDVEQLVLNRRVDTRVDEMVNAVFLLNLLVFKYMFN
;
A
#
# COMPACT_ATOMS: atom_id res chain seq x y z
N MET A 1 -2.05 9.50 -0.40
CA MET A 1 -0.99 9.79 0.59
C MET A 1 -1.59 9.90 1.99
N GLY A 2 -0.80 9.73 3.05
CA GLY A 2 -1.26 9.83 4.45
C GLY A 2 -0.65 8.78 5.39
N GLU A 3 -0.82 8.95 6.71
CA GLU A 3 -0.21 8.11 7.74
C GLU A 3 -0.78 6.67 7.81
N THR A 4 -0.03 5.72 8.36
CA THR A 4 -0.52 4.33 8.52
C THR A 4 -1.74 4.32 9.44
N GLY A 5 -2.84 3.69 9.01
CA GLY A 5 -4.09 3.66 9.79
C GLY A 5 -5.14 4.70 9.39
N THR A 6 -4.85 5.57 8.41
CA THR A 6 -5.80 6.57 7.88
C THR A 6 -6.80 6.04 6.84
N GLY A 7 -6.78 4.74 6.54
CA GLY A 7 -7.77 4.13 5.62
C GLY A 7 -7.42 4.16 4.12
N LYS A 8 -6.18 4.52 3.75
CA LYS A 8 -5.71 4.55 2.33
C LYS A 8 -6.06 3.30 1.51
N CYS A 9 -5.83 2.09 2.07
CA CYS A 9 -6.11 0.84 1.35
C CYS A 9 -7.61 0.61 1.11
N ARG A 10 -8.46 1.11 2.01
CA ARG A 10 -9.91 0.99 1.84
C ARG A 10 -10.38 1.93 0.73
N LEU A 11 -9.93 3.18 0.79
CA LEU A 11 -10.21 4.18 -0.24
C LEU A 11 -9.75 3.71 -1.63
N SER A 12 -8.60 3.04 -1.73
CA SER A 12 -8.13 2.56 -3.04
C SER A 12 -8.97 1.46 -3.66
N VAL A 13 -9.53 0.56 -2.84
CA VAL A 13 -10.46 -0.48 -3.33
C VAL A 13 -11.76 0.17 -3.81
N ASP A 14 -12.26 1.17 -3.07
CA ASP A 14 -13.46 1.91 -3.49
C ASP A 14 -13.23 2.64 -4.83
N LEU A 15 -12.05 3.24 -5.03
CA LEU A 15 -11.68 3.91 -6.27
C LEU A 15 -11.45 2.93 -7.44
N GLU A 16 -10.86 1.77 -7.18
CA GLU A 16 -10.65 0.72 -8.18
C GLU A 16 -11.96 0.31 -8.85
N THR A 17 -12.98 0.06 -8.03
CA THR A 17 -14.32 -0.34 -8.51
C THR A 17 -15.03 0.78 -9.28
N HIS A 18 -14.86 2.03 -8.88
CA HIS A 18 -15.52 3.18 -9.52
C HIS A 18 -14.87 3.58 -10.85
N PHE A 19 -13.55 3.50 -10.95
CA PHE A 19 -12.80 4.03 -12.09
C PHE A 19 -12.23 2.94 -13.01
N GLN A 20 -12.61 1.68 -12.82
CA GLN A 20 -11.95 0.53 -13.46
C GLN A 20 -10.43 0.65 -13.33
N GLY A 21 -9.99 0.92 -12.10
CA GLY A 21 -8.61 1.21 -11.81
C GLY A 21 -7.77 -0.06 -11.61
N GLU A 22 -6.45 0.11 -11.53
CA GLU A 22 -5.52 -0.93 -11.11
C GLU A 22 -4.73 -0.42 -9.89
N ILE A 23 -4.82 -1.14 -8.76
CA ILE A 23 -4.14 -0.75 -7.52
C ILE A 23 -2.66 -1.12 -7.58
N ILE A 24 -1.80 -0.14 -7.33
CA ILE A 24 -0.35 -0.28 -7.21
C ILE A 24 0.05 0.01 -5.76
N ASN A 25 0.60 -0.99 -5.09
CA ASN A 25 1.09 -0.82 -3.72
C ASN A 25 2.50 -0.20 -3.70
N SER A 26 2.67 0.93 -3.01
CA SER A 26 3.95 1.62 -2.78
C SER A 26 4.55 1.39 -1.39
N PHE A 27 4.11 0.36 -0.67
CA PHE A 27 4.59 0.03 0.68
C PHE A 27 5.87 -0.83 0.68
N ARG A 28 6.80 -0.55 1.59
CA ARG A 28 8.04 -1.33 1.80
C ARG A 28 8.01 -2.00 3.19
N LEU A 29 8.05 -3.34 3.24
CA LEU A 29 8.21 -4.10 4.49
C LEU A 29 9.56 -4.82 4.50
N HIS A 30 10.35 -4.61 5.56
CA HIS A 30 11.55 -5.41 5.88
C HIS A 30 12.58 -5.61 4.75
N GLY A 31 12.82 -4.59 3.92
CA GLY A 31 13.81 -4.68 2.84
C GLY A 31 13.41 -5.57 1.66
N ARG A 32 12.33 -6.36 1.78
CA ARG A 32 11.69 -7.01 0.64
C ARG A 32 10.80 -5.99 -0.04
N ARG A 33 11.07 -5.74 -1.33
CA ARG A 33 10.08 -5.10 -2.18
C ARG A 33 8.90 -6.08 -2.25
N PHE A 34 7.70 -5.65 -1.85
CA PHE A 34 6.47 -6.39 -2.22
C PHE A 34 6.21 -6.34 -3.73
N LEU A 35 7.08 -5.66 -4.48
CA LEU A 35 7.23 -5.76 -5.92
C LEU A 35 8.69 -6.12 -6.21
N SER A 36 8.98 -7.42 -6.23
CA SER A 36 10.13 -7.92 -6.97
C SER A 36 10.06 -7.35 -8.39
N GLU A 37 11.11 -6.61 -8.73
CA GLU A 37 11.48 -6.18 -10.09
C GLU A 37 10.58 -5.17 -10.79
N ASP A 38 11.27 -4.12 -11.25
CA ASP A 38 10.85 -2.96 -12.03
C ASP A 38 10.21 -3.32 -13.41
N HIS A 39 9.76 -4.57 -13.62
CA HIS A 39 9.26 -5.12 -14.88
C HIS A 39 7.73 -5.33 -14.94
N ILE A 40 7.03 -5.42 -13.81
CA ILE A 40 5.56 -5.66 -13.80
C ILE A 40 4.79 -4.36 -14.13
N LEU A 41 5.26 -3.21 -13.64
CA LEU A 41 4.74 -1.88 -14.03
C LEU A 41 4.92 -1.57 -15.53
N HIS A 42 5.83 -2.25 -16.22
CA HIS A 42 6.11 -1.98 -17.63
C HIS A 42 5.17 -2.74 -18.59
N ARG A 43 4.63 -3.89 -18.19
CA ARG A 43 3.94 -4.80 -19.12
C ARG A 43 2.41 -4.71 -19.09
N ASN A 44 1.81 -4.26 -17.99
CA ASN A 44 0.34 -4.23 -17.83
C ASN A 44 -0.28 -2.87 -18.20
N PHE A 45 0.30 -1.75 -17.75
CA PHE A 45 -0.26 -0.38 -17.90
C PHE A 45 -0.30 0.17 -19.34
N LEU A 46 0.38 -0.48 -20.28
CA LEU A 46 0.32 -0.11 -21.70
C LEU A 46 -0.79 -0.84 -22.46
N LYS A 47 -1.39 -1.88 -21.86
CA LYS A 47 -2.38 -2.73 -22.53
C LYS A 47 -3.81 -2.48 -22.06
N THR A 48 -3.98 -1.89 -20.89
CA THR A 48 -5.28 -1.71 -20.24
C THR A 48 -5.67 -0.24 -20.27
N GLN A 49 -6.90 0.07 -20.72
CA GLN A 49 -7.51 1.39 -20.58
C GLN A 49 -7.94 1.66 -19.11
N CYS A 50 -7.14 1.23 -18.14
CA CYS A 50 -7.43 1.36 -16.72
C CYS A 50 -6.73 2.58 -16.11
N VAL A 51 -7.31 3.12 -15.05
CA VAL A 51 -6.74 4.23 -14.30
C VAL A 51 -5.75 3.69 -13.25
N PRO A 52 -4.46 4.05 -13.28
CA PRO A 52 -3.51 3.60 -12.25
C PRO A 52 -3.81 4.26 -10.90
N ILE A 53 -3.97 3.47 -9.84
CA ILE A 53 -4.21 3.95 -8.47
C ILE A 53 -3.01 3.59 -7.60
N ILE A 54 -2.13 4.55 -7.34
CA ILE A 54 -0.93 4.34 -6.51
C ILE A 54 -1.26 4.58 -5.03
N VAL A 55 -1.02 3.55 -4.19
CA VAL A 55 -1.44 3.54 -2.79
C VAL A 55 -0.27 3.14 -1.90
N GLY A 56 0.04 3.96 -0.91
CA GLY A 56 0.98 3.62 0.14
C GLY A 56 1.39 4.82 0.97
N GLY A 57 2.35 4.60 1.86
CA GLY A 57 2.88 5.63 2.77
C GLY A 57 4.31 6.08 2.45
N SER A 58 4.99 5.44 1.49
CA SER A 58 6.37 5.78 1.14
C SER A 58 6.39 6.88 0.08
N ASN A 59 6.46 8.15 0.50
CA ASN A 59 6.52 9.28 -0.45
C ASN A 59 7.69 9.16 -1.42
N SER A 60 8.84 8.66 -0.96
CA SER A 60 10.02 8.43 -1.81
C SER A 60 9.82 7.38 -2.92
N TYR A 61 8.86 6.45 -2.77
CA TYR A 61 8.50 5.53 -3.85
C TYR A 61 7.60 6.22 -4.88
N ILE A 62 6.66 7.05 -4.42
CA ILE A 62 5.79 7.83 -5.29
C ILE A 62 6.63 8.77 -6.15
N GLU A 63 7.60 9.46 -5.56
CA GLU A 63 8.56 10.31 -6.28
C GLU A 63 9.30 9.53 -7.37
N LYS A 64 9.85 8.35 -7.04
CA LYS A 64 10.54 7.52 -8.03
C LYS A 64 9.67 7.11 -9.21
N VAL A 65 8.40 6.76 -8.97
CA VAL A 65 7.46 6.39 -10.05
C VAL A 65 7.09 7.62 -10.89
N VAL A 66 6.84 8.75 -10.24
CA VAL A 66 6.42 10.00 -10.89
C VAL A 66 7.56 10.64 -11.69
N GLU A 67 8.80 10.48 -11.25
CA GLU A 67 10.01 11.03 -11.89
C GLU A 67 10.73 10.05 -12.80
N ASP A 68 10.24 8.82 -12.94
CA ASP A 68 10.87 7.81 -13.77
C ASP A 68 10.92 8.25 -15.25
N PRO A 69 12.11 8.41 -15.85
CA PRO A 69 12.26 8.91 -17.21
C PRO A 69 11.82 7.90 -18.28
N VAL A 70 11.73 6.60 -17.95
CA VAL A 70 11.28 5.54 -18.85
C VAL A 70 9.75 5.49 -18.86
N PHE A 71 9.12 5.58 -17.70
CA PHE A 71 7.66 5.55 -17.58
C PHE A 71 7.00 6.88 -17.99
N MET A 72 7.72 8.00 -17.85
CA MET A 72 7.23 9.34 -18.19
C MET A 72 5.85 9.65 -17.60
N PHE A 73 5.63 9.28 -16.32
CA PHE A 73 4.31 9.31 -15.67
C PHE A 73 3.59 10.64 -15.86
N LYS A 74 4.31 11.75 -15.63
CA LYS A 74 3.81 13.12 -15.75
C LYS A 74 3.29 13.49 -17.14
N TYR A 75 3.76 12.83 -18.19
CA TYR A 75 3.32 13.07 -19.56
C TYR A 75 2.19 12.15 -20.00
N LYS A 76 2.09 10.96 -19.38
CA LYS A 76 1.12 9.93 -19.76
C LYS A 76 -0.21 10.06 -19.02
N TYR A 77 -0.23 10.64 -17.82
CA TYR A 77 -1.42 10.72 -16.97
C TYR A 77 -1.57 12.11 -16.33
N ASP A 78 -2.82 12.56 -16.21
CA ASP A 78 -3.18 13.67 -15.34
C ASP A 78 -3.19 13.20 -13.88
N ASN A 79 -2.31 13.80 -13.08
CA ASN A 79 -2.05 13.34 -11.72
C ASN A 79 -3.06 13.94 -10.73
N CYS A 80 -3.70 13.08 -9.93
CA CYS A 80 -4.55 13.49 -8.80
C CYS A 80 -3.99 12.93 -7.50
N PHE A 81 -3.73 13.81 -6.52
CA PHE A 81 -3.19 13.43 -5.22
C PHE A 81 -4.27 13.53 -4.14
N ILE A 82 -4.67 12.38 -3.59
CA ILE A 82 -5.61 12.32 -2.47
C ILE A 82 -4.83 12.15 -1.16
N LEU A 83 -4.93 13.12 -0.25
CA LEU A 83 -4.36 13.05 1.08
C LEU A 83 -5.44 12.62 2.07
N THR A 84 -5.22 11.50 2.75
CA THR A 84 -6.06 11.08 3.88
C THR A 84 -5.40 11.58 5.16
N ASP A 85 -6.12 12.41 5.91
CA ASP A 85 -5.68 12.94 7.20
C ASP A 85 -6.63 12.51 8.31
N VAL A 86 -6.10 12.32 9.52
CA VAL A 86 -6.83 11.91 10.72
C VAL A 86 -6.21 12.62 11.91
N GLU A 87 -7.04 13.09 12.85
CA GLU A 87 -6.57 13.70 14.09
C GLU A 87 -5.55 12.81 14.81
N GLN A 88 -4.43 13.39 15.25
CA GLN A 88 -3.31 12.66 15.86
C GLN A 88 -3.74 11.78 17.03
N LEU A 89 -4.65 12.25 17.89
CA LEU A 89 -5.15 11.49 19.03
C LEU A 89 -5.94 10.24 18.61
N VAL A 90 -6.76 10.37 17.56
CA VAL A 90 -7.52 9.27 16.99
C VAL A 90 -6.57 8.27 16.32
N LEU A 91 -5.56 8.78 15.62
CA LEU A 91 -4.58 7.96 14.94
C LEU A 91 -3.74 7.16 15.93
N ASN A 92 -3.21 7.81 16.99
CA ASN A 92 -2.42 7.15 18.03
C ASN A 92 -3.22 6.02 18.68
N ARG A 93 -4.48 6.28 19.08
CA ARG A 93 -5.36 5.24 19.63
C ARG A 93 -5.53 4.05 18.70
N ARG A 94 -5.73 4.29 17.39
CA ARG A 94 -5.86 3.23 16.39
C ARG A 94 -4.56 2.45 16.19
N VAL A 95 -3.43 3.15 16.18
CA VAL A 95 -2.11 2.52 16.04
C VAL A 95 -1.83 1.64 17.25
N ASP A 96 -2.07 2.12 18.47
CA ASP A 96 -1.90 1.36 19.71
C ASP A 96 -2.73 0.08 19.69
N THR A 97 -4.04 0.19 19.41
CA THR A 97 -4.93 -0.99 19.33
C THR A 97 -4.45 -1.98 18.29
N ARG A 98 -4.01 -1.51 17.11
CA ARG A 98 -3.49 -2.38 16.05
C ARG A 98 -2.19 -3.07 16.47
N VAL A 99 -1.31 -2.40 17.19
CA VAL A 99 -0.06 -2.99 17.70
C VAL A 99 -0.39 -4.09 18.71
N ASP A 100 -1.32 -3.84 19.63
CA ASP A 100 -1.78 -4.85 20.60
C ASP A 100 -2.35 -6.09 19.90
N GLU A 101 -3.21 -5.90 18.90
CA GLU A 101 -3.76 -6.99 18.08
C GLU A 101 -2.66 -7.76 17.35
N MET A 102 -1.67 -7.07 16.76
CA MET A 102 -0.54 -7.69 16.08
C MET A 102 0.30 -8.54 17.03
N VAL A 103 0.61 -8.04 18.23
CA VAL A 103 1.36 -8.78 19.25
C VAL A 103 0.58 -10.01 19.70
N ASN A 104 -0.71 -9.87 19.97
CA ASN A 104 -1.58 -10.98 20.38
C ASN A 104 -1.68 -12.07 19.30
N ALA A 105 -1.83 -11.67 18.03
CA ALA A 105 -1.88 -12.62 16.91
C ALA A 105 -0.57 -13.42 16.76
N VAL A 106 0.59 -12.75 16.91
CA VAL A 106 1.89 -13.41 16.88
C VAL A 106 2.05 -14.38 18.05
N PHE A 107 1.61 -13.99 19.25
CA PHE A 107 1.63 -14.85 20.42
C PHE A 107 0.77 -16.12 20.25
N LEU A 108 -0.47 -15.97 19.75
CA LEU A 108 -1.36 -17.09 19.47
C LEU A 108 -0.79 -18.03 18.38
N LEU A 109 -0.18 -17.47 17.35
CA LEU A 109 0.46 -18.27 16.29
C LEU A 109 1.61 -19.11 16.87
N ASN A 110 2.44 -18.54 17.74
CA ASN A 110 3.52 -19.27 18.39
C ASN A 110 3.02 -20.42 19.28
N LEU A 111 1.92 -20.21 20.02
CA LEU A 111 1.27 -21.26 20.80
C LEU A 111 0.71 -22.39 19.91
N LEU A 112 0.10 -22.05 18.77
CA LEU A 112 -0.37 -23.03 17.79
C LEU A 112 0.78 -23.85 17.20
N VAL A 113 1.86 -23.20 16.79
CA VAL A 113 3.07 -23.86 16.28
C VAL A 113 3.67 -24.78 17.34
N PHE A 114 3.76 -24.33 18.60
CA PHE A 114 4.24 -25.16 19.71
C PHE A 114 3.33 -26.37 19.93
N LYS A 115 2.01 -26.19 19.93
CA LYS A 115 1.05 -27.29 20.07
C LYS A 115 1.15 -28.31 18.92
N TYR A 116 1.45 -27.85 17.70
CA TYR A 116 1.63 -28.69 16.50
C TYR A 116 2.99 -29.40 16.44
N MET A 117 4.02 -28.84 17.07
CA MET A 117 5.36 -29.41 17.13
C MET A 117 5.52 -30.47 18.23
N PHE A 118 4.68 -30.42 19.27
CA PHE A 118 4.79 -31.26 20.48
C PHE A 118 3.55 -32.14 20.75
N ASN A 119 2.65 -32.30 19.77
CA ASN A 119 1.67 -33.40 19.68
C ASN A 119 1.90 -34.17 18.38
#